data_AF-A0A0C5G1A5-F1
#
_entry.id   AF-A0A0C5G1A5-F1
#
_cell.length_a   1.000
_cell.length_b   1.000
_cell.length_c   1.000
_cell.angle_alpha   90.00
_cell.angle_beta   90.00
_cell.angle_gamma   90.00
#
_symmetry.space_group_name_H-M   'P 1'
#
loop_
_entity.id
_entity.type
_entity.pdbx_description
1 polymer ?
#
loop_
_entity_poly.entity_id
_entity_poly.type
_entity_poly.pdbx_seq_one_letter_code
_entity_poly.pdbx_strand_id
1 'polypeptide(L)'
;MSDTIRNDKDLHDRLADRITSQADEQESGARPHLRRSRAGLDRTRGRGTMAAAVEGGAERILQAIEKAEDQLHKHLHDVSRGVRVMGENHQRNDKALETMLNSIVNRSRAQDAVRDGGGIGKDRPDTTKEPHTVTLEWKPGMTRHGFERKAKALQRLGEEGQLFKFKGKTKDYRDPKITADYKGALENLIRRNHKDDPEFAEAAAQAARRMEPDHVNELQTGGPDAWRNLRMLDRTTNYEIGTRQIRPQIKDLPDGNPIRIDIKWWPDD
;
A
#
# COMPACT_ATOMS: atom_id res chain seq x y z
N MET A 1 3.16 -10.48 15.05
CA MET A 1 3.01 -9.47 13.99
C MET A 1 3.50 -8.18 14.59
N SER A 2 4.56 -7.59 14.03
CA SER A 2 5.23 -6.47 14.67
C SER A 2 4.33 -5.24 14.69
N ASP A 3 4.22 -4.58 15.84
CA ASP A 3 3.56 -3.28 16.07
C ASP A 3 4.21 -2.11 15.30
N THR A 4 5.01 -2.41 14.28
CA THR A 4 5.80 -1.43 13.57
C THR A 4 4.94 -0.73 12.52
N ILE A 5 4.70 0.55 12.80
CA ILE A 5 4.17 1.58 11.89
C ILE A 5 2.64 1.57 11.72
N ARG A 6 1.91 1.61 12.84
CA ARG A 6 0.68 2.43 12.86
C ARG A 6 1.11 3.89 13.01
N ASN A 7 0.70 4.72 12.08
CA ASN A 7 1.00 6.15 12.14
C ASN A 7 0.12 6.74 13.25
N ASP A 8 0.73 7.14 14.36
CA ASP A 8 0.01 7.60 15.54
C ASP A 8 -0.22 9.12 15.44
N LYS A 9 -1.48 9.50 15.20
CA LYS A 9 -1.89 10.91 15.17
C LYS A 9 -1.50 11.62 16.48
N ASP A 10 -1.60 10.93 17.61
CA ASP A 10 -1.34 11.51 18.92
C ASP A 10 0.16 11.83 19.10
N LEU A 11 1.06 11.13 18.40
CA LEU A 11 2.48 11.49 18.35
C LEU A 11 2.73 12.75 17.53
N HIS A 12 2.05 12.90 16.38
CA HIS A 12 2.13 14.13 15.56
C HIS A 12 1.58 15.32 16.33
N ASP A 13 0.44 15.18 17.00
CA ASP A 13 -0.15 16.24 17.81
C ASP A 13 0.79 16.64 18.97
N ARG A 14 1.33 15.66 19.70
CA ARG A 14 2.31 15.92 20.78
C ARG A 14 3.58 16.60 20.28
N LEU A 15 4.08 16.22 19.11
CA LEU A 15 5.24 16.86 18.49
C LEU A 15 4.92 18.31 18.10
N ALA A 16 3.77 18.55 17.49
CA ALA A 16 3.32 19.88 17.12
C ALA A 16 3.17 20.79 18.35
N ASP A 17 2.56 20.28 19.43
CA ASP A 17 2.41 21.01 20.69
C ASP A 17 3.76 21.35 21.31
N ARG A 18 4.73 20.42 21.25
CA ARG A 18 6.10 20.67 21.73
C ARG A 18 6.80 21.76 20.92
N ILE A 19 6.67 21.75 19.60
CA ILE A 19 7.25 22.77 18.71
C ILE A 19 6.64 24.14 19.00
N THR A 20 5.31 24.21 19.19
CA THR A 20 4.62 25.44 19.56
C THR A 20 5.08 25.95 20.93
N SER A 21 5.13 25.09 21.94
CA SER A 21 5.62 25.46 23.28
C SER A 21 7.04 26.01 23.23
N GLN A 22 7.93 25.41 22.43
CA GLN A 22 9.30 25.91 22.26
C GLN A 22 9.35 27.26 21.53
N ALA A 23 8.46 27.49 20.55
CA ALA A 23 8.35 28.78 19.86
C ALA A 23 7.91 29.90 20.82
N ASP A 24 6.94 29.60 21.69
CA ASP A 24 6.41 30.53 22.70
C ASP A 24 7.43 30.80 23.81
N GLU A 25 8.17 29.77 24.25
CA GLU A 25 9.25 29.91 25.22
C GLU A 25 10.41 30.76 24.66
N GLN A 26 10.77 30.58 23.39
CA GLN A 26 11.80 31.39 22.74
C GLN A 26 11.38 32.86 22.63
N GLU A 27 10.15 33.13 22.20
CA GLU A 27 9.62 34.50 22.07
C GLU A 27 9.50 35.19 23.44
N SER A 28 8.95 34.49 24.43
CA SER A 28 8.80 35.02 25.80
C SER A 28 10.15 35.23 26.50
N GLY A 29 11.18 34.47 26.15
CA GLY A 29 12.54 34.66 26.63
C GLY A 29 13.28 35.81 25.93
N ALA A 30 13.29 35.84 24.60
CA ALA A 30 14.12 36.74 23.82
C ALA A 30 13.58 38.18 23.76
N ARG A 31 12.27 38.40 23.63
CA ARG A 31 11.69 39.75 23.57
C ARG A 31 12.00 40.63 24.78
N PRO A 32 11.91 40.17 26.04
CA PRO A 32 12.32 40.96 27.19
C PRO A 32 13.79 41.38 27.15
N HIS A 33 14.69 40.53 26.63
CA HIS A 33 16.10 40.88 26.48
C HIS A 33 16.30 41.94 25.41
N LEU A 34 15.67 41.81 24.24
CA LEU A 34 15.72 42.84 23.19
C LEU A 34 15.14 44.18 23.66
N ARG A 35 14.01 44.16 24.38
CA ARG A 35 13.40 45.37 24.96
C ARG A 35 14.33 46.04 25.97
N ARG A 36 15.00 45.27 26.84
CA ARG A 36 15.98 45.80 27.80
C ARG A 36 17.21 46.39 27.08
N SER A 37 17.73 45.70 26.07
CA SER A 37 18.87 46.17 25.27
C SER A 37 18.55 47.48 24.54
N ARG A 38 17.34 47.59 23.96
CA ARG A 38 16.86 48.80 23.28
C ARG A 38 16.71 49.96 24.27
N ALA A 39 16.08 49.71 25.42
CA ALA A 39 15.97 50.71 26.49
C ALA A 39 17.33 51.17 27.04
N GLY A 40 18.34 50.31 27.03
CA GLY A 40 19.71 50.65 27.39
C GLY A 40 20.36 51.60 26.36
N LEU A 41 20.23 51.28 25.06
CA LEU A 41 20.73 52.11 23.97
C LEU A 41 20.05 53.48 23.91
N ASP A 42 18.73 53.54 24.14
CA ASP A 42 18.00 54.81 24.14
C ASP A 42 18.47 55.76 25.26
N ARG A 43 18.97 55.22 26.39
CA ARG A 43 19.52 56.04 27.50
C ARG A 43 20.90 56.63 27.18
N THR A 44 21.65 56.00 26.28
CA THR A 44 22.97 56.48 25.87
C THR A 44 22.92 57.41 24.66
N ARG A 45 21.77 57.42 23.96
CA ARG A 45 21.52 58.17 22.74
C ARG A 45 21.89 59.65 22.86
N GLY A 46 22.79 60.11 21.99
CA GLY A 46 23.16 61.53 21.88
C GLY A 46 24.24 62.02 22.85
N ARG A 47 24.95 61.14 23.56
CA ARG A 47 26.03 61.53 24.52
C ARG A 47 27.44 61.69 23.92
N GLY A 48 27.58 61.88 22.61
CA GLY A 48 28.85 62.21 21.97
C GLY A 48 28.93 61.81 20.50
N THR A 49 29.87 62.40 19.74
CA THR A 49 30.00 62.18 18.29
C THR A 49 30.44 60.78 17.91
N MET A 50 31.24 60.09 18.74
CA MET A 50 31.53 58.65 18.56
C MET A 50 30.37 57.74 18.96
N ALA A 51 29.52 58.18 19.89
CA ALA A 51 28.38 57.40 20.38
C ALA A 51 27.33 57.22 19.27
N ALA A 52 27.09 58.24 18.44
CA ALA A 52 26.10 58.17 17.36
C ALA A 52 26.38 57.08 16.30
N ALA A 53 27.65 56.85 15.95
CA ALA A 53 28.03 55.81 14.98
C ALA A 53 27.86 54.39 15.55
N VAL A 54 28.22 54.20 16.83
CA VAL A 54 28.05 52.92 17.55
C VAL A 54 26.57 52.64 17.80
N GLU A 55 25.80 53.65 18.16
CA GLU A 55 24.33 53.57 18.36
C GLU A 55 23.60 53.14 17.08
N GLY A 56 23.95 53.74 15.93
CA GLY A 56 23.36 53.35 14.64
C GLY A 56 23.69 51.91 14.22
N GLY A 57 24.89 51.42 14.56
CA GLY A 57 25.27 50.02 14.35
C GLY A 57 24.49 49.07 15.26
N ALA A 58 24.40 49.38 16.56
CA ALA A 58 23.68 48.57 17.54
C ALA A 58 22.17 48.52 17.27
N GLU A 59 21.55 49.62 16.84
CA GLU A 59 20.14 49.66 16.46
C GLU A 59 19.84 48.75 15.27
N ARG A 60 20.70 48.76 14.24
CA ARG A 60 20.56 47.85 13.08
C ARG A 60 20.70 46.38 13.49
N ILE A 61 21.63 46.07 14.40
CA ILE A 61 21.81 44.71 14.92
C ILE A 61 20.56 44.26 15.68
N LEU A 62 20.04 45.08 16.59
CA LEU A 62 18.82 44.73 17.33
C LEU A 62 17.61 44.56 16.41
N GLN A 63 17.43 45.42 15.41
CA GLN A 63 16.37 45.28 14.42
C GLN A 63 16.53 44.00 13.58
N ALA A 64 17.77 43.61 13.26
CA ALA A 64 18.03 42.37 12.55
C ALA A 64 17.70 41.14 13.41
N ILE A 65 18.04 41.17 14.70
CA ILE A 65 17.71 40.10 15.65
C ILE A 65 16.20 39.99 15.86
N GLU A 66 15.49 41.11 16.05
CA GLU A 66 14.04 41.15 16.20
C GLU A 66 13.33 40.54 14.98
N LYS A 67 13.76 40.91 13.76
CA LYS A 67 13.23 40.32 12.52
C LYS A 67 13.52 38.83 12.39
N ALA A 68 14.72 38.40 12.79
CA ALA A 68 15.10 36.99 12.75
C ALA A 68 14.27 36.16 13.75
N GLU A 69 14.01 36.69 14.94
CA GLU A 69 13.16 36.07 15.97
C GLU A 69 11.71 35.93 15.47
N ASP A 70 11.13 37.00 14.92
CA ASP A 70 9.77 36.96 14.36
C ASP A 70 9.65 35.95 13.20
N GLN A 71 10.67 35.87 12.34
CA GLN A 71 10.72 34.88 11.26
C GLN A 71 10.83 33.44 11.79
N LEU A 72 11.68 33.21 12.78
CA LEU A 72 11.84 31.89 13.40
C LEU A 72 10.55 31.45 14.10
N HIS A 73 9.95 32.33 14.92
CA HIS A 73 8.70 32.05 15.62
C HIS A 73 7.58 31.69 14.63
N LYS A 74 7.41 32.49 13.57
CA LYS A 74 6.46 32.18 12.49
C LYS A 74 6.76 30.83 11.85
N HIS A 75 8.02 30.56 11.54
CA HIS A 75 8.42 29.30 10.92
C HIS A 75 8.10 28.08 11.80
N LEU A 76 8.39 28.14 13.11
CA LEU A 76 8.07 27.06 14.05
C LEU A 76 6.55 26.81 14.14
N HIS A 77 5.74 27.86 14.13
CA HIS A 77 4.27 27.70 14.04
C HIS A 77 3.81 27.07 12.73
N ASP A 78 4.40 27.44 11.61
CA ASP A 78 4.08 26.85 10.31
C ASP A 78 4.49 25.37 10.26
N VAL A 79 5.65 25.01 10.83
CA VAL A 79 6.08 23.61 11.00
C VAL A 79 5.10 22.83 11.88
N SER A 80 4.72 23.36 13.05
CA SER A 80 3.74 22.74 13.94
C SER A 80 2.39 22.49 13.23
N ARG A 81 1.90 23.47 12.46
CA ARG A 81 0.70 23.31 11.63
C ARG A 81 0.88 22.20 10.59
N GLY A 82 2.03 22.17 9.92
CA GLY A 82 2.39 21.12 8.95
C GLY A 82 2.36 19.72 9.56
N VAL A 83 2.92 19.55 10.76
CA VAL A 83 2.93 18.26 11.48
C VAL A 83 1.51 17.81 11.83
N ARG A 84 0.62 18.72 12.28
CA ARG A 84 -0.79 18.37 12.55
C ARG A 84 -1.53 17.93 11.29
N VAL A 85 -1.37 18.68 10.19
CA VAL A 85 -1.96 18.33 8.89
C VAL A 85 -1.44 16.96 8.40
N MET A 86 -0.16 16.68 8.61
CA MET A 86 0.43 15.37 8.31
C MET A 86 -0.24 14.26 9.12
N GLY A 87 -0.43 14.44 10.44
CA GLY A 87 -1.14 13.50 11.31
C GLY A 87 -2.58 13.22 10.84
N GLU A 88 -3.33 14.27 10.50
CA GLU A 88 -4.70 14.12 9.95
C GLU A 88 -4.71 13.35 8.63
N ASN A 89 -3.79 13.69 7.72
CA ASN A 89 -3.67 13.02 6.44
C ASN A 89 -3.33 11.53 6.61
N HIS A 90 -2.47 11.18 7.57
CA HIS A 90 -2.17 9.79 7.89
C HIS A 90 -3.40 9.06 8.44
N GLN A 91 -4.12 9.66 9.39
CA GLN A 91 -5.32 9.04 9.96
C GLN A 91 -6.41 8.79 8.91
N ARG A 92 -6.68 9.78 8.02
CA ARG A 92 -7.66 9.63 6.93
C ARG A 92 -7.27 8.49 5.98
N ASN A 93 -5.99 8.42 5.60
CA ASN A 93 -5.49 7.37 4.74
C ASN A 93 -5.59 5.98 5.38
N ASP A 94 -5.27 5.87 6.67
CA ASP A 94 -5.33 4.61 7.41
C ASP A 94 -6.77 4.09 7.52
N LYS A 95 -7.72 4.98 7.81
CA LYS A 95 -9.16 4.65 7.84
C LYS A 95 -9.69 4.24 6.46
N ALA A 96 -9.24 4.91 5.39
CA ALA A 96 -9.61 4.53 4.04
C ALA A 96 -9.09 3.13 3.68
N LEU A 97 -7.82 2.83 4.00
CA LEU A 97 -7.23 1.50 3.83
C LEU A 97 -7.98 0.43 4.61
N GLU A 98 -8.27 0.67 5.88
CA GLU A 98 -9.04 -0.24 6.72
C GLU A 98 -10.42 -0.52 6.12
N THR A 99 -11.12 0.53 5.67
CA THR A 99 -12.43 0.41 5.03
C THR A 99 -12.36 -0.43 3.76
N MET A 100 -11.35 -0.22 2.91
CA MET A 100 -11.13 -1.02 1.70
C MET A 100 -10.83 -2.49 2.03
N LEU A 101 -9.94 -2.75 2.98
CA LEU A 101 -9.59 -4.12 3.39
C LEU A 101 -10.81 -4.84 3.98
N ASN A 102 -11.58 -4.17 4.83
CA ASN A 102 -12.81 -4.73 5.40
C ASN A 102 -13.86 -5.00 4.31
N SER A 103 -14.02 -4.11 3.32
CA SER A 103 -14.88 -4.34 2.15
C SER A 103 -14.45 -5.60 1.38
N ILE A 104 -13.15 -5.76 1.12
CA ILE A 104 -12.59 -6.93 0.42
C ILE A 104 -12.86 -8.22 1.21
N VAL A 105 -12.63 -8.21 2.53
CA VAL A 105 -12.88 -9.37 3.41
C VAL A 105 -14.37 -9.73 3.42
N ASN A 106 -15.25 -8.75 3.58
CA ASN A 106 -16.69 -8.98 3.62
C ASN A 106 -17.23 -9.50 2.29
N ARG A 107 -16.77 -8.96 1.15
CA ARG A 107 -17.11 -9.48 -0.18
C ARG A 107 -16.61 -10.90 -0.39
N SER A 108 -15.36 -11.18 0.02
CA SER A 108 -14.80 -12.53 -0.08
C SER A 108 -15.61 -13.54 0.75
N ARG A 109 -16.03 -13.16 1.96
CA ARG A 109 -16.92 -14.01 2.80
C ARG A 109 -18.29 -14.22 2.16
N ALA A 110 -18.86 -13.18 1.55
CA ALA A 110 -20.12 -13.30 0.83
C ALA A 110 -19.98 -14.25 -0.38
N GLN A 111 -18.86 -14.19 -1.12
CA GLN A 111 -18.61 -15.11 -2.23
C GLN A 111 -18.33 -16.54 -1.78
N ASP A 112 -17.59 -16.73 -0.67
CA ASP A 112 -17.46 -18.04 -0.04
C ASP A 112 -18.85 -18.61 0.31
N ALA A 113 -19.77 -17.78 0.85
CA ALA A 113 -21.13 -18.20 1.16
C ALA A 113 -21.97 -18.52 -0.09
N VAL A 114 -21.81 -17.78 -1.19
CA VAL A 114 -22.47 -18.10 -2.49
C VAL A 114 -21.96 -19.44 -3.02
N ARG A 115 -20.64 -19.65 -2.99
CA ARG A 115 -19.99 -20.88 -3.43
C ARG A 115 -20.46 -22.09 -2.61
N ASP A 116 -20.47 -21.95 -1.29
CA ASP A 116 -20.81 -23.03 -0.36
C ASP A 116 -22.35 -23.23 -0.26
N GLY A 117 -23.14 -22.17 -0.41
CA GLY A 117 -24.60 -22.20 -0.36
C GLY A 117 -25.27 -22.70 -1.65
N GLY A 118 -24.72 -22.34 -2.81
CA GLY A 118 -25.31 -22.62 -4.13
C GLY A 118 -24.96 -23.98 -4.75
N GLY A 119 -24.16 -24.82 -4.08
CA GLY A 119 -23.69 -26.09 -4.65
C GLY A 119 -22.70 -25.93 -5.80
N ILE A 120 -22.30 -24.69 -6.09
CA ILE A 120 -21.44 -24.30 -7.21
C ILE A 120 -19.95 -24.55 -6.87
N GLY A 121 -19.56 -24.63 -5.60
CA GLY A 121 -18.22 -25.08 -5.18
C GLY A 121 -18.19 -25.91 -3.90
N LYS A 122 -19.31 -26.58 -3.57
CA LYS A 122 -19.36 -27.62 -2.52
C LYS A 122 -18.68 -28.92 -2.95
N ASP A 123 -18.61 -29.15 -4.25
CA ASP A 123 -18.12 -30.39 -4.80
C ASP A 123 -16.60 -30.42 -4.58
N ARG A 124 -16.15 -31.36 -3.75
CA ARG A 124 -14.75 -31.73 -3.64
C ARG A 124 -14.37 -32.51 -4.90
N PRO A 125 -13.06 -32.74 -5.16
CA PRO A 125 -12.66 -33.68 -6.18
C PRO A 125 -13.40 -35.01 -5.98
N ASP A 126 -14.02 -35.49 -7.05
CA ASP A 126 -14.70 -36.77 -7.08
C ASP A 126 -13.65 -37.87 -7.03
N THR A 127 -13.36 -38.36 -5.83
CA THR A 127 -12.29 -39.34 -5.57
C THR A 127 -12.56 -40.70 -6.22
N THR A 128 -13.73 -40.91 -6.82
CA THR A 128 -14.04 -42.13 -7.57
C THR A 128 -13.55 -42.07 -9.03
N LYS A 129 -13.19 -40.88 -9.52
CA LYS A 129 -12.70 -40.67 -10.89
C LYS A 129 -11.18 -40.64 -10.93
N GLU A 130 -10.62 -41.08 -12.06
CA GLU A 130 -9.20 -40.95 -12.31
C GLU A 130 -8.79 -39.47 -12.49
N PRO A 131 -7.71 -39.01 -11.84
CA PRO A 131 -7.23 -37.65 -12.00
C PRO A 131 -6.77 -37.37 -13.43
N HIS A 132 -7.29 -36.29 -14.02
CA HIS A 132 -6.82 -35.81 -15.31
C HIS A 132 -5.55 -34.96 -15.12
N THR A 133 -4.51 -35.21 -15.91
CA THR A 133 -3.26 -34.44 -15.84
C THR A 133 -3.30 -33.27 -16.82
N VAL A 134 -3.20 -32.05 -16.29
CA VAL A 134 -3.06 -30.81 -17.05
C VAL A 134 -1.59 -30.44 -17.11
N THR A 135 -1.06 -30.26 -18.32
CA THR A 135 0.31 -29.79 -18.52
C THR A 135 0.34 -28.28 -18.54
N LEU A 136 1.22 -27.69 -17.73
CA LEU A 136 1.57 -26.27 -17.77
C LEU A 136 2.99 -26.11 -18.31
N GLU A 137 3.15 -25.25 -19.31
CA GLU A 137 4.40 -25.01 -20.00
C GLU A 137 4.78 -23.53 -19.90
N TRP A 138 6.02 -23.26 -19.49
CA TRP A 138 6.55 -21.90 -19.60
C TRP A 138 6.85 -21.59 -21.06
N LYS A 139 6.37 -20.44 -21.56
CA LYS A 139 6.62 -19.99 -22.94
C LYS A 139 7.38 -18.67 -22.98
N PRO A 140 8.15 -18.40 -24.04
CA PRO A 140 8.75 -17.09 -24.27
C PRO A 140 7.71 -15.97 -24.18
N GLY A 141 8.06 -14.90 -23.46
CA GLY A 141 7.15 -13.78 -23.17
C GLY A 141 6.39 -13.90 -21.84
N MET A 142 6.41 -15.07 -21.20
CA MET A 142 5.91 -15.22 -19.83
C MET A 142 6.98 -14.85 -18.81
N THR A 143 6.57 -14.26 -17.69
CA THR A 143 7.48 -14.02 -16.57
C THR A 143 7.87 -15.37 -15.95
N ARG A 144 9.17 -15.73 -16.01
CA ARG A 144 9.67 -17.04 -15.52
C ARG A 144 9.27 -17.28 -14.06
N HIS A 145 9.54 -16.30 -13.20
CA HIS A 145 9.20 -16.37 -11.78
C HIS A 145 7.68 -16.40 -11.52
N GLY A 146 6.89 -15.62 -12.28
CA GLY A 146 5.44 -15.60 -12.15
C GLY A 146 4.81 -16.93 -12.53
N PHE A 147 5.27 -17.52 -13.64
CA PHE A 147 4.90 -18.87 -14.06
C PHE A 147 5.28 -19.90 -13.01
N GLU A 148 6.56 -19.93 -12.59
CA GLU A 148 7.07 -20.90 -11.63
C GLU A 148 6.22 -20.94 -10.36
N ARG A 149 5.99 -19.75 -9.77
CA ARG A 149 5.25 -19.59 -8.52
C ARG A 149 3.83 -20.14 -8.66
N LYS A 150 3.14 -19.84 -9.77
CA LYS A 150 1.78 -20.30 -10.01
C LYS A 150 1.71 -21.78 -10.34
N ALA A 151 2.56 -22.24 -11.26
CA ALA A 151 2.62 -23.63 -11.69
C ALA A 151 2.92 -24.56 -10.50
N LYS A 152 3.91 -24.21 -9.66
CA LYS A 152 4.22 -24.98 -8.43
C LYS A 152 3.08 -24.95 -7.41
N ALA A 153 2.39 -23.81 -7.26
CA ALA A 153 1.24 -23.74 -6.36
C ALA A 153 0.10 -24.66 -6.83
N LEU A 154 -0.21 -24.65 -8.14
CA LEU A 154 -1.22 -25.53 -8.72
C LEU A 154 -0.80 -27.01 -8.66
N GLN A 155 0.47 -27.32 -8.91
CA GLN A 155 1.02 -28.68 -8.76
C GLN A 155 0.84 -29.21 -7.36
N ARG A 156 1.25 -28.44 -6.35
CA ARG A 156 1.05 -28.80 -4.95
C ARG A 156 -0.43 -29.02 -4.62
N LEU A 157 -1.33 -28.15 -5.08
CA LEU A 157 -2.77 -28.33 -4.87
C LEU A 157 -3.31 -29.59 -5.55
N GLY A 158 -2.77 -29.96 -6.72
CA GLY A 158 -3.12 -31.20 -7.42
C GLY A 158 -2.63 -32.45 -6.68
N GLU A 159 -1.40 -32.40 -6.13
CA GLU A 159 -0.81 -33.46 -5.29
C GLU A 159 -1.57 -33.64 -3.98
N GLU A 160 -2.00 -32.54 -3.35
CA GLU A 160 -2.84 -32.52 -2.15
C GLU A 160 -4.29 -32.96 -2.44
N GLY A 161 -4.64 -33.25 -3.70
CA GLY A 161 -5.98 -33.67 -4.10
C GLY A 161 -7.02 -32.58 -3.85
N GLN A 162 -6.69 -31.32 -4.11
CA GLN A 162 -7.58 -30.17 -3.93
C GLN A 162 -8.10 -29.59 -5.26
N LEU A 163 -7.47 -29.92 -6.39
CA LEU A 163 -7.89 -29.43 -7.70
C LEU A 163 -8.93 -30.36 -8.34
N PHE A 164 -9.96 -29.76 -8.91
CA PHE A 164 -11.00 -30.47 -9.64
C PHE A 164 -11.66 -29.57 -10.69
N LYS A 165 -12.27 -30.17 -11.71
CA LYS A 165 -13.09 -29.44 -12.67
C LYS A 165 -14.26 -28.77 -11.97
N PHE A 166 -14.23 -27.44 -11.93
CA PHE A 166 -15.30 -26.66 -11.33
C PHE A 166 -16.64 -26.85 -12.06
N LYS A 167 -17.72 -26.92 -11.28
CA LYS A 167 -19.10 -27.10 -11.75
C LYS A 167 -19.77 -25.78 -12.10
N GLY A 168 -20.22 -25.65 -13.34
CA GLY A 168 -20.90 -24.44 -13.81
C GLY A 168 -19.95 -23.38 -14.39
N LYS A 169 -20.41 -22.12 -14.48
CA LYS A 169 -19.63 -21.04 -15.11
C LYS A 169 -18.95 -20.18 -14.05
N THR A 170 -17.66 -19.92 -14.22
CA THR A 170 -16.88 -19.10 -13.28
C THR A 170 -17.43 -17.69 -13.11
N LYS A 171 -18.07 -17.14 -14.14
CA LYS A 171 -18.73 -15.82 -14.08
C LYS A 171 -19.91 -15.75 -13.11
N ASP A 172 -20.51 -16.89 -12.75
CA ASP A 172 -21.72 -16.92 -11.93
C ASP A 172 -21.40 -16.73 -10.44
N TYR A 173 -20.14 -16.94 -10.03
CA TYR A 173 -19.66 -16.71 -8.66
C TYR A 173 -18.50 -15.71 -8.56
N ARG A 174 -17.95 -15.27 -9.69
CA ARG A 174 -16.90 -14.26 -9.71
C ARG A 174 -17.46 -12.86 -9.42
N ASP A 175 -16.97 -12.20 -8.38
CA ASP A 175 -17.17 -10.77 -8.16
C ASP A 175 -15.95 -9.98 -8.69
N PRO A 176 -16.06 -9.31 -9.85
CA PRO A 176 -14.96 -8.52 -10.40
C PRO A 176 -14.49 -7.41 -9.44
N LYS A 177 -15.35 -6.97 -8.52
CA LYS A 177 -15.01 -5.94 -7.54
C LYS A 177 -13.98 -6.42 -6.52
N ILE A 178 -13.88 -7.72 -6.22
CA ILE A 178 -12.83 -8.25 -5.34
C ILE A 178 -11.45 -8.00 -5.97
N THR A 179 -11.29 -8.32 -7.26
CA THR A 179 -10.03 -8.08 -7.97
C THR A 179 -9.70 -6.58 -8.12
N ALA A 180 -10.71 -5.75 -8.41
CA ALA A 180 -10.54 -4.30 -8.52
C ALA A 180 -10.13 -3.67 -7.18
N ASP A 181 -10.83 -4.01 -6.10
CA ASP A 181 -10.55 -3.49 -4.76
C ASP A 181 -9.17 -3.98 -4.27
N TYR A 182 -8.79 -5.25 -4.54
CA TYR A 182 -7.46 -5.79 -4.23
C TYR A 182 -6.34 -4.98 -4.91
N LYS A 183 -6.48 -4.71 -6.22
CA LYS A 183 -5.50 -3.92 -6.97
C LYS A 183 -5.39 -2.50 -6.43
N GLY A 184 -6.52 -1.85 -6.16
CA GLY A 184 -6.55 -0.50 -5.59
C GLY A 184 -5.91 -0.45 -4.18
N ALA A 185 -6.18 -1.44 -3.33
CA ALA A 185 -5.57 -1.54 -2.01
C ALA A 185 -4.04 -1.71 -2.10
N LEU A 186 -3.55 -2.51 -3.04
CA LEU A 186 -2.11 -2.67 -3.26
C LEU A 186 -1.43 -1.39 -3.76
N GLU A 187 -2.02 -0.69 -4.72
CA GLU A 187 -1.50 0.61 -5.21
C GLU A 187 -1.39 1.62 -4.06
N ASN A 188 -2.42 1.68 -3.20
CA ASN A 188 -2.42 2.56 -2.04
C ASN A 188 -1.37 2.15 -1.00
N LEU A 189 -1.15 0.85 -0.80
CA LEU A 189 -0.12 0.35 0.11
C LEU A 189 1.29 0.68 -0.40
N ILE A 190 1.56 0.52 -1.69
CA ILE A 190 2.84 0.88 -2.31
C ILE A 190 3.12 2.38 -2.10
N ARG A 191 2.16 3.25 -2.44
CA ARG A 191 2.31 4.70 -2.25
C ARG A 191 2.51 5.09 -0.80
N ARG A 192 1.91 4.35 0.14
CA ARG A 192 2.07 4.60 1.57
C ARG A 192 3.43 4.17 2.11
N ASN A 193 3.92 3.01 1.69
CA ASN A 193 5.18 2.47 2.21
C ASN A 193 6.40 3.20 1.63
N HIS A 194 6.23 3.89 0.50
CA HIS A 194 7.29 4.62 -0.20
C HIS A 194 6.98 6.12 -0.29
N LYS A 195 6.39 6.71 0.75
CA LYS A 195 6.12 8.16 0.80
C LYS A 195 7.39 9.01 0.68
N ASP A 196 8.49 8.49 1.21
CA ASP A 196 9.79 9.16 1.23
C ASP A 196 10.54 9.01 -0.11
N ASP A 197 10.01 8.19 -1.04
CA ASP A 197 10.52 7.98 -2.39
C ASP A 197 9.34 7.98 -3.39
N PRO A 198 8.79 9.16 -3.72
CA PRO A 198 7.60 9.27 -4.56
C PRO A 198 7.85 8.81 -6.01
N GLU A 199 9.08 8.89 -6.49
CA GLU A 199 9.46 8.42 -7.82
C GLU A 199 9.40 6.90 -7.89
N PHE A 200 10.00 6.20 -6.92
CA PHE A 200 9.85 4.76 -6.78
C PHE A 200 8.40 4.34 -6.58
N ALA A 201 7.66 5.05 -5.72
CA ALA A 201 6.25 4.75 -5.45
C ALA A 201 5.39 4.80 -6.72
N GLU A 202 5.59 5.82 -7.56
CA GLU A 202 4.89 5.95 -8.83
C GLU A 202 5.32 4.86 -9.82
N ALA A 203 6.62 4.58 -9.94
CA ALA A 203 7.13 3.52 -10.81
C ALA A 203 6.59 2.13 -10.41
N ALA A 204 6.57 1.83 -9.11
CA ALA A 204 6.03 0.59 -8.56
C ALA A 204 4.51 0.50 -8.74
N ALA A 205 3.77 1.60 -8.55
CA ALA A 205 2.34 1.66 -8.84
C ALA A 205 2.07 1.44 -10.33
N GLN A 206 2.86 2.02 -11.23
CA GLN A 206 2.76 1.78 -12.68
C GLN A 206 3.06 0.33 -13.05
N ALA A 207 4.07 -0.29 -12.44
CA ALA A 207 4.34 -1.71 -12.59
C ALA A 207 3.14 -2.56 -12.14
N ALA A 208 2.58 -2.28 -10.96
CA ALA A 208 1.39 -2.95 -10.46
C ALA A 208 0.16 -2.77 -11.36
N ARG A 209 0.02 -1.62 -12.04
CA ARG A 209 -1.04 -1.37 -13.03
C ARG A 209 -0.95 -2.27 -14.25
N ARG A 210 0.26 -2.65 -14.67
CA ARG A 210 0.49 -3.59 -15.78
C ARG A 210 0.24 -5.05 -15.38
N MET A 211 0.22 -5.34 -14.09
CA MET A 211 -0.12 -6.64 -13.55
C MET A 211 -1.64 -6.80 -13.34
N GLU A 212 -2.09 -8.05 -13.33
CA GLU A 212 -3.47 -8.43 -13.05
C GLU A 212 -3.55 -9.20 -11.72
N PRO A 213 -4.59 -8.98 -10.90
CA PRO A 213 -4.90 -9.85 -9.79
C PRO A 213 -5.28 -11.23 -10.32
N ASP A 214 -4.55 -12.23 -9.89
CA ASP A 214 -4.64 -13.58 -10.36
C ASP A 214 -4.98 -14.55 -9.22
N HIS A 215 -5.85 -15.51 -9.50
CA HIS A 215 -6.21 -16.56 -8.57
C HIS A 215 -5.13 -17.66 -8.56
N VAL A 216 -4.45 -17.81 -7.42
CA VAL A 216 -3.39 -18.82 -7.24
C VAL A 216 -3.92 -20.23 -7.45
N ASN A 217 -5.04 -20.56 -6.81
CA ASN A 217 -5.89 -21.66 -7.21
C ASN A 217 -6.90 -21.14 -8.23
N GLU A 218 -6.83 -21.64 -9.46
CA GLU A 218 -7.67 -21.20 -10.56
C GLU A 218 -9.15 -21.43 -10.28
N LEU A 219 -9.99 -20.44 -10.64
CA LEU A 219 -11.43 -20.51 -10.43
C LEU A 219 -12.07 -21.73 -11.13
N GLN A 220 -11.55 -22.08 -12.30
CA GLN A 220 -11.98 -23.23 -13.09
C GLN A 220 -11.49 -24.58 -12.53
N THR A 221 -10.57 -24.57 -11.56
CA THR A 221 -10.03 -25.76 -10.87
C THR A 221 -10.50 -25.87 -9.41
N GLY A 222 -11.57 -25.14 -9.04
CA GLY A 222 -12.15 -25.18 -7.70
C GLY A 222 -11.66 -24.10 -6.74
N GLY A 223 -10.83 -23.17 -7.20
CA GLY A 223 -10.32 -22.07 -6.39
C GLY A 223 -11.41 -21.09 -5.93
N PRO A 224 -11.32 -20.55 -4.69
CA PRO A 224 -12.27 -19.54 -4.22
C PRO A 224 -12.00 -18.17 -4.87
N ASP A 225 -13.07 -17.43 -5.17
CA ASP A 225 -12.97 -16.02 -5.56
C ASP A 225 -12.84 -15.13 -4.32
N ALA A 226 -11.67 -15.21 -3.69
CA ALA A 226 -11.40 -14.55 -2.43
C ALA A 226 -10.02 -13.90 -2.43
N TRP A 227 -9.89 -12.79 -1.70
CA TRP A 227 -8.64 -12.01 -1.62
C TRP A 227 -7.43 -12.85 -1.21
N ARG A 228 -7.62 -13.85 -0.33
CA ARG A 228 -6.56 -14.76 0.13
C ARG A 228 -5.94 -15.57 -1.02
N ASN A 229 -6.75 -15.84 -2.05
CA ASN A 229 -6.39 -16.56 -3.25
C ASN A 229 -5.83 -15.63 -4.35
N LEU A 230 -5.80 -14.31 -4.14
CA LEU A 230 -5.30 -13.36 -5.14
C LEU A 230 -3.81 -13.06 -4.95
N ARG A 231 -3.05 -13.04 -6.04
CA ARG A 231 -1.69 -12.50 -6.12
C ARG A 231 -1.54 -11.71 -7.41
N MET A 232 -0.70 -10.68 -7.42
CA MET A 232 -0.40 -9.99 -8.67
C MET A 232 0.45 -10.89 -9.58
N LEU A 233 0.03 -10.98 -10.83
CA LEU A 233 0.76 -11.69 -11.88
C LEU A 233 0.83 -10.80 -13.13
N ASP A 234 1.89 -10.98 -13.92
CA ASP A 234 1.95 -10.37 -15.25
C ASP A 234 0.78 -10.86 -16.11
N ARG A 235 0.20 -9.94 -16.88
CA ARG A 235 -1.00 -10.18 -17.70
C ARG A 235 -0.81 -11.30 -18.72
N THR A 236 0.34 -11.31 -19.41
CA THR A 236 0.63 -12.32 -20.42
C THR A 236 0.72 -13.70 -19.76
N THR A 237 1.46 -13.78 -18.66
CA THR A 237 1.62 -15.01 -17.89
C THR A 237 0.28 -15.54 -17.37
N ASN A 238 -0.57 -14.66 -16.84
CA ASN A 238 -1.91 -14.99 -16.35
C ASN A 238 -2.79 -15.58 -17.47
N TYR A 239 -2.86 -14.87 -18.60
CA TYR A 239 -3.66 -15.28 -19.74
C TYR A 239 -3.20 -16.63 -20.33
N GLU A 240 -1.89 -16.83 -20.47
CA GLU A 240 -1.33 -18.07 -20.98
C GLU A 240 -1.69 -19.28 -20.09
N ILE A 241 -1.46 -19.18 -18.78
CA ILE A 241 -1.75 -20.29 -17.85
C ILE A 241 -3.25 -20.59 -17.82
N GLY A 242 -4.07 -19.59 -17.50
CA GLY A 242 -5.50 -19.82 -17.26
C GLY A 242 -6.29 -20.09 -18.55
N THR A 243 -6.10 -19.26 -19.57
CA THR A 243 -6.95 -19.29 -20.78
C THR A 243 -6.39 -20.19 -21.88
N ARG A 244 -5.06 -20.20 -22.09
CA ARG A 244 -4.46 -20.95 -23.20
C ARG A 244 -4.07 -22.38 -22.82
N GLN A 245 -3.72 -22.64 -21.58
CA GLN A 245 -3.23 -23.95 -21.15
C GLN A 245 -4.27 -24.73 -20.36
N ILE A 246 -4.77 -24.22 -19.23
CA ILE A 246 -5.70 -24.96 -18.37
C ILE A 246 -7.06 -25.15 -19.04
N ARG A 247 -7.70 -24.05 -19.46
CA ARG A 247 -9.09 -24.09 -19.95
C ARG A 247 -9.31 -25.10 -21.09
N PRO A 248 -8.46 -25.21 -22.13
CA PRO A 248 -8.68 -26.17 -23.21
C PRO A 248 -8.52 -27.63 -22.78
N GLN A 249 -7.67 -27.91 -21.78
CA GLN A 249 -7.43 -29.26 -21.27
C GLN A 249 -8.60 -29.76 -20.39
N ILE A 250 -9.29 -28.84 -19.70
CA ILE A 250 -10.35 -29.20 -18.75
C ILE A 250 -11.77 -28.88 -19.22
N LYS A 251 -11.96 -28.27 -20.40
CA LYS A 251 -13.28 -27.77 -20.83
C LYS A 251 -14.33 -28.89 -20.98
N ASP A 252 -13.90 -30.07 -21.43
CA ASP A 252 -14.77 -31.21 -21.76
C ASP A 252 -14.77 -32.28 -20.65
N LEU A 253 -14.05 -32.03 -19.54
CA LEU A 253 -14.08 -32.93 -18.39
C LEU A 253 -15.43 -32.84 -17.66
N PRO A 254 -15.91 -33.97 -17.11
CA PRO A 254 -17.05 -33.95 -16.20
C PRO A 254 -16.80 -33.04 -14.99
N ASP A 255 -17.85 -32.40 -14.50
CA ASP A 255 -17.79 -31.65 -13.25
C ASP A 255 -17.28 -32.54 -12.10
N GLY A 256 -16.46 -31.95 -11.23
CA GLY A 256 -15.84 -32.62 -10.09
C GLY A 256 -14.65 -33.52 -10.45
N ASN A 257 -14.29 -33.71 -11.72
CA ASN A 257 -13.16 -34.57 -12.09
C ASN A 257 -11.86 -34.07 -11.42
N PRO A 258 -11.12 -34.90 -10.66
CA PRO A 258 -9.86 -34.49 -10.05
C PRO A 258 -8.84 -34.07 -11.12
N ILE A 259 -8.00 -33.10 -10.77
CA ILE A 259 -6.97 -32.55 -11.65
C ILE A 259 -5.60 -32.68 -10.99
N ARG A 260 -4.61 -33.09 -11.77
CA ARG A 260 -3.17 -33.00 -11.44
C ARG A 260 -2.48 -32.06 -12.40
N ILE A 261 -1.35 -31.51 -11.99
CA ILE A 261 -0.55 -30.60 -12.83
C ILE A 261 0.81 -31.23 -13.10
N ASP A 262 1.19 -31.21 -14.36
CA ASP A 262 2.57 -31.47 -14.81
C ASP A 262 3.19 -30.14 -15.29
N ILE A 263 4.48 -29.92 -15.03
CA ILE A 263 5.17 -28.66 -15.34
C ILE A 263 6.29 -28.91 -16.34
N LYS A 264 6.30 -28.14 -17.43
CA LYS A 264 7.33 -28.16 -18.48
C LYS A 264 7.98 -26.80 -18.69
N TRP A 265 9.24 -26.80 -19.12
CA TRP A 265 10.05 -25.60 -19.34
C TRP A 265 10.52 -25.53 -20.78
N TRP A 266 10.22 -24.43 -21.49
CA TRP A 266 10.69 -24.22 -22.86
C TRP A 266 12.05 -23.49 -22.93
N PRO A 267 12.89 -23.78 -23.95
CA PRO A 267 12.94 -25.06 -24.67
C PRO A 267 13.51 -26.11 -23.71
N ASP A 268 13.02 -27.34 -23.78
CA ASP A 268 13.60 -28.44 -23.00
C ASP A 268 15.13 -28.49 -23.27
N ASP A 269 15.95 -28.44 -22.23
CA ASP A 269 17.35 -28.91 -22.28
C ASP A 269 17.35 -30.45 -22.34
#